data_AF-A0A2S6N383-F1
#
_entry.id   AF-A0A2S6N383-F1
#
_cell.length_a   1.000
_cell.length_b   1.000
_cell.length_c   1.000
_cell.angle_alpha   90.00
_cell.angle_beta   90.00
_cell.angle_gamma   90.00
#
_symmetry.space_group_name_H-M   'P 1'
#
loop_
_entity.id
_entity.type
_entity.pdbx_description
1 polymer ?
#
loop_
_entity_poly.entity_id
_entity_poly.type
_entity_poly.pdbx_seq_one_letter_code
_entity_poly.pdbx_strand_id
1 'polypeptide(L)' 'MAHNPADDYKFWLVVNPAQWLVPIFLALLAVAVVVHIEVLNSAKYNWISGPAKVAVK' A
#
# COMPACT_ATOMS: atom_id res chain seq x y z
N MET A 1 8.82 30.40 7.61
CA MET A 1 8.09 29.23 8.13
C MET A 1 7.60 28.46 6.91
N ALA A 2 7.85 27.16 6.81
CA ALA A 2 7.28 26.35 5.72
C ALA A 2 5.75 26.33 5.88
N HIS A 3 5.01 26.57 4.79
CA HIS A 3 3.55 26.56 4.78
C HIS A 3 3.05 25.42 3.89
N ASN A 4 2.81 24.27 4.50
CA ASN A 4 2.29 23.08 3.83
C ASN A 4 0.75 23.16 3.79
N PRO A 5 0.10 22.82 2.65
CA PRO A 5 0.65 22.10 1.50
C PRO A 5 1.20 23.00 0.38
N ALA A 6 1.11 24.33 0.49
CA ALA A 6 1.50 25.26 -0.57
C ALA A 6 2.98 25.12 -0.98
N ASP A 7 3.84 24.73 -0.04
CA ASP A 7 5.27 24.52 -0.25
C ASP A 7 5.67 23.06 -0.57
N ASP A 8 4.74 22.09 -0.60
CA ASP A 8 5.07 20.65 -0.72
C ASP A 8 5.75 20.29 -2.03
N TYR A 9 5.48 21.02 -3.10
CA TYR A 9 6.15 20.83 -4.40
C TYR A 9 7.68 20.94 -4.29
N LYS A 10 8.19 21.67 -3.28
CA LYS A 10 9.63 21.82 -3.01
C LYS A 10 10.31 20.50 -2.63
N PHE A 11 9.55 19.46 -2.26
CA PHE A 11 10.08 18.10 -2.10
C PHE A 11 10.88 17.65 -3.33
N TRP A 12 10.39 17.96 -4.54
CA TRP A 12 11.05 17.59 -5.80
C TRP A 12 12.31 18.39 -6.12
N LEU A 13 12.61 19.45 -5.36
CA LEU A 13 13.90 20.16 -5.44
C LEU A 13 15.03 19.40 -4.73
N VAL A 14 14.69 18.45 -3.85
CA VAL A 14 15.64 17.60 -3.13
C VAL A 14 15.66 16.19 -3.71
N VAL A 15 14.48 15.65 -4.05
CA VAL A 15 14.32 14.30 -4.59
C VAL A 15 14.04 14.38 -6.08
N ASN A 16 14.93 13.84 -6.92
CA ASN A 16 14.72 13.84 -8.37
C ASN A 16 13.55 12.90 -8.77
N PRO A 17 12.44 13.41 -9.33
CA PRO A 17 11.30 12.59 -9.71
C PRO A 17 11.63 11.55 -10.78
N ALA A 18 12.54 11.84 -11.72
CA ALA A 18 12.91 10.91 -12.78
C ALA A 18 13.60 9.64 -12.25
N GLN A 19 14.22 9.72 -11.07
CA GLN A 19 14.88 8.59 -10.43
C GLN A 19 14.02 7.92 -9.36
N TRP A 20 13.19 8.69 -8.65
CA TRP A 20 12.49 8.21 -7.46
C TRP A 20 11.00 7.88 -7.67
N LEU A 21 10.37 8.31 -8.77
CA LEU A 21 8.95 8.04 -8.99
C LEU A 21 8.67 6.53 -9.13
N VAL A 22 9.48 5.81 -9.90
CA VAL A 22 9.34 4.35 -10.06
C VAL A 22 9.61 3.61 -8.74
N PRO A 23 10.69 3.88 -7.98
CA PRO A 23 10.87 3.31 -6.64
C PRO A 23 9.70 3.56 -5.68
N ILE A 24 9.12 4.76 -5.67
CA ILE A 24 7.95 5.07 -4.83
C ILE A 24 6.77 4.17 -5.22
N PHE A 25 6.49 4.03 -6.52
CA PHE A 25 5.42 3.15 -6.99
C PHE A 25 5.68 1.68 -6.69
N LEU A 26 6.93 1.21 -6.79
CA LEU A 26 7.28 -0.16 -6.40
C LEU A 26 7.11 -0.39 -4.89
N ALA A 27 7.49 0.59 -4.06
CA ALA A 27 7.28 0.51 -2.62
C ALA A 27 5.78 0.46 -2.28
N LEU A 28 4.97 1.33 -2.89
CA LEU A 28 3.51 1.33 -2.72
C LEU A 28 2.88 0.03 -3.22
N LEU A 29 3.33 -0.50 -4.36
CA LEU A 29 2.88 -1.78 -4.90
C LEU A 29 3.23 -2.92 -3.94
N ALA A 30 4.45 -2.96 -3.41
CA ALA A 30 4.87 -3.97 -2.45
C ALA A 30 3.99 -3.94 -1.18
N VAL A 31 3.74 -2.76 -0.63
CA VAL A 31 2.82 -2.58 0.51
C VAL A 31 1.41 -3.07 0.15
N ALA A 32 0.89 -2.69 -1.02
CA ALA A 32 -0.42 -3.12 -1.46
C ALA A 32 -0.51 -4.65 -1.58
N VAL A 33 0.48 -5.30 -2.21
CA VAL A 33 0.52 -6.77 -2.35
C VAL A 33 0.52 -7.45 -0.96
N VAL A 34 1.38 -7.00 -0.04
CA VAL A 34 1.44 -7.55 1.31
C VAL A 34 0.10 -7.43 2.02
N VAL A 35 -0.52 -6.24 1.99
CA VAL A 35 -1.84 -6.03 2.62
C VAL A 35 -2.89 -6.96 2.02
N HIS A 36 -2.93 -7.13 0.70
CA HIS A 36 -3.90 -8.03 0.07
C HIS A 36 -3.66 -9.49 0.45
N ILE A 37 -2.40 -9.94 0.53
CA ILE A 37 -2.05 -11.28 1.00
C ILE A 37 -2.54 -11.50 2.44
N GLU A 38 -2.31 -10.55 3.35
CA GLU A 38 -2.75 -10.68 4.75
C GLU A 38 -4.28 -10.74 4.87
N VAL A 39 -5.00 -9.95 4.08
CA VAL A 39 -6.47 -10.01 4.09
C VAL A 39 -6.97 -11.33 3.53
N LEU A 40 -6.32 -11.87 2.49
CA LEU A 40 -6.63 -13.20 1.96
C LEU A 40 -6.23 -14.34 2.90
N ASN A 41 -5.24 -14.17 3.76
CA ASN A 41 -4.89 -15.17 4.77
C ASN A 41 -5.85 -15.14 5.98
N SER A 42 -6.64 -14.08 6.13
CA SER A 42 -7.60 -13.97 7.22
C SER A 42 -8.86 -14.80 6.96
N ALA A 43 -9.20 -15.72 7.88
CA ALA A 43 -10.43 -16.50 7.83
C ALA A 43 -11.72 -15.66 7.80
N LYS A 44 -11.65 -14.40 8.30
CA LYS A 44 -12.79 -13.48 8.35
C LYS A 44 -12.92 -12.63 7.08
N TYR A 45 -11.79 -12.22 6.50
CA TYR A 45 -11.76 -11.22 5.43
C TYR A 45 -11.37 -11.78 4.06
N ASN A 46 -11.01 -13.06 3.95
CA ASN A 46 -10.72 -13.70 2.68
C ASN A 46 -11.97 -13.74 1.79
N TRP A 47 -11.99 -12.88 0.77
CA TRP A 47 -13.08 -12.76 -0.19
C TRP A 47 -12.99 -13.76 -1.36
N ILE A 48 -11.87 -14.48 -1.52
CA ILE A 48 -11.67 -15.47 -2.58
C ILE A 48 -12.19 -16.84 -2.14
N SER A 49 -11.83 -17.28 -0.94
CA SER A 49 -12.22 -18.58 -0.38
C SER A 49 -13.56 -18.54 0.36
N GLY A 50 -14.06 -17.34 0.70
CA GLY A 50 -15.23 -17.15 1.55
C GLY A 50 -14.94 -17.43 3.03
N PRO A 51 -15.90 -17.17 3.94
CA PRO A 51 -15.71 -17.42 5.36
C PRO A 51 -15.34 -18.89 5.59
N ALA A 52 -14.39 -19.13 6.49
CA ALA A 52 -13.93 -20.49 6.80
C ALA A 52 -15.13 -21.41 7.05
N LYS A 53 -15.22 -22.51 6.30
CA LYS A 53 -16.27 -23.52 6.51
C LYS A 53 -16.06 -24.11 7.91
N VAL A 54 -16.86 -23.67 8.86
CA VAL A 54 -16.92 -24.30 10.17
C VAL A 54 -17.40 -25.72 9.92
N ALA A 55 -16.53 -26.71 10.10
CA ALA A 55 -16.91 -28.11 10.03
C ALA A 55 -17.91 -28.35 11.17
N VAL A 56 -19.20 -28.40 10.84
CA VAL A 56 -20.24 -28.86 11.76
C VAL A 56 -20.00 -30.36 11.95
N LYS A 57 -19.66 -30.75 13.17
CA LYS A 57 -19.48 -32.15 13.56
C LYS A 57 -20.83 -32.78 13.87
#